data_AF-A0A1V2LLF5-F1
#
_entry.id   AF-A0A1V2LLF5-F1
#
_cell.length_a   1.000
_cell.length_b   1.000
_cell.length_c   1.000
_cell.angle_alpha   90.00
_cell.angle_beta   90.00
_cell.angle_gamma   90.00
#
_symmetry.space_group_name_H-M   'P 1'
#
loop_
_entity.id
_entity.type
_entity.pdbx_description
1 polymer ?
#
loop_
_entity_poly.entity_id
_entity_poly.type
_entity_poly.pdbx_seq_one_letter_code
_entity_poly.pdbx_strand_id
1 'polypeptide(L)'
;MDFLFYSWLPKNYIFDKEELQQIVKETIANTPEDDTVALFTNLQEKLSERYGSDVINEFNTQDWVFNNAGGAMGSMIILHASISEYLIIFGTAVGTEGHTGIHFADDYFTILKGEQYAAFPNQFERSVYKAGDQHHMAKGEFKQYVRWISSP
;
A
#
# COMPACT_ATOMS: atom_id res chain seq x y z
N MET A 1 -0.32 1.86 28.59
CA MET A 1 -0.13 2.15 27.16
C MET A 1 -1.28 1.63 26.31
N ASP A 2 -1.89 0.49 26.65
CA ASP A 2 -2.99 -0.11 25.90
C ASP A 2 -4.22 0.78 25.69
N PHE A 3 -4.60 1.61 26.68
CA PHE A 3 -5.79 2.46 26.57
C PHE A 3 -5.74 3.40 25.35
N LEU A 4 -4.60 4.03 25.07
CA LEU A 4 -4.45 4.93 23.91
C LEU A 4 -4.68 4.20 22.57
N PHE A 5 -4.18 2.96 22.46
CA PHE A 5 -4.35 2.14 21.26
C PHE A 5 -5.80 1.71 21.02
N TYR A 6 -6.57 1.47 22.07
CA TYR A 6 -7.95 1.01 21.93
C TYR A 6 -9.00 2.13 21.97
N SER A 7 -8.71 3.27 22.62
CA SER A 7 -9.69 4.35 22.80
C SER A 7 -9.48 5.55 21.88
N TRP A 8 -8.23 5.90 21.59
CA TRP A 8 -7.88 7.15 20.90
C TRP A 8 -7.49 6.91 19.45
N LEU A 9 -6.55 6.01 19.16
CA LEU A 9 -6.08 5.75 17.80
C LEU A 9 -7.18 5.34 16.80
N PRO A 10 -8.16 4.47 17.14
CA PRO A 10 -9.21 4.10 16.19
C PRO A 10 -10.11 5.28 15.76
N LYS A 11 -10.00 6.42 16.45
CA LYS A 11 -10.78 7.64 16.19
C LYS A 11 -9.94 8.81 15.69
N ASN A 12 -8.62 8.70 15.66
CA ASN A 12 -7.69 9.82 15.41
C ASN A 12 -6.53 9.41 14.50
N TYR A 13 -6.81 8.60 13.48
CA TYR A 13 -5.84 8.38 12.40
C TYR A 13 -5.71 9.65 11.56
N ILE A 14 -4.48 9.92 11.10
CA ILE A 14 -4.22 10.97 10.11
C ILE A 14 -4.86 10.58 8.78
N PHE A 15 -4.80 9.30 8.43
CA PHE A 15 -5.27 8.79 7.15
C PHE A 15 -6.59 8.05 7.26
N ASP A 16 -7.55 8.43 6.41
CA ASP A 16 -8.72 7.60 6.15
C ASP A 16 -8.48 6.69 4.94
N LYS A 17 -8.79 5.39 5.11
CA LYS A 17 -8.54 4.34 4.10
C LYS A 17 -9.35 4.55 2.81
N GLU A 18 -10.57 5.08 2.91
CA GLU A 18 -11.46 5.29 1.76
C GLU A 18 -11.03 6.56 1.01
N GLU A 19 -10.64 7.60 1.74
CA GLU A 19 -10.04 8.81 1.17
C GLU A 19 -8.73 8.50 0.44
N LEU A 20 -7.83 7.71 1.04
CA LEU A 20 -6.61 7.26 0.37
C LEU A 20 -6.92 6.48 -0.91
N GLN A 21 -7.91 5.58 -0.87
CA GLN A 21 -8.32 4.83 -2.06
C GLN A 21 -8.85 5.77 -3.16
N GLN A 22 -9.62 6.78 -2.79
CA GLN A 22 -10.17 7.74 -3.73
C GLN A 22 -9.07 8.58 -4.39
N ILE A 23 -8.12 9.10 -3.61
CA ILE A 23 -6.95 9.82 -4.13
C ILE A 23 -6.17 8.95 -5.12
N VAL A 24 -5.96 7.67 -4.80
CA VAL A 24 -5.29 6.74 -5.71
C VAL A 24 -6.07 6.57 -7.02
N LYS A 25 -7.38 6.31 -6.96
CA LYS A 25 -8.23 6.16 -8.15
C LYS A 25 -8.20 7.40 -9.04
N GLU A 26 -8.28 8.58 -8.44
CA GLU A 26 -8.17 9.85 -9.17
C GLU A 26 -6.79 10.05 -9.79
N THR A 27 -5.72 9.65 -9.09
CA THR A 27 -4.36 9.77 -9.62
C THR A 27 -4.17 8.83 -10.82
N ILE A 28 -4.65 7.60 -10.73
CA ILE A 28 -4.62 6.63 -11.84
C ILE A 28 -5.39 7.17 -13.04
N ALA A 29 -6.59 7.72 -12.84
CA ALA A 29 -7.42 8.23 -13.93
C ALA A 29 -6.81 9.45 -14.65
N ASN A 30 -5.98 10.23 -13.96
CA ASN A 30 -5.39 11.46 -14.51
C ASN A 30 -3.92 11.29 -14.94
N THR A 31 -3.34 10.09 -14.82
CA THR A 31 -1.95 9.84 -15.20
C THR A 31 -1.90 8.87 -16.39
N PRO A 32 -1.05 9.10 -17.39
CA PRO A 32 -0.82 8.14 -18.47
C PRO A 32 -0.41 6.76 -17.92
N GLU A 33 -0.99 5.69 -18.46
CA GLU A 33 -0.82 4.31 -17.96
C GLU A 33 0.65 3.84 -17.98
N ASP A 34 1.44 4.33 -18.94
CA ASP A 34 2.83 3.94 -19.14
C ASP A 34 3.84 4.78 -18.35
N ASP A 35 3.41 5.82 -17.65
CA ASP A 35 4.31 6.68 -16.86
C ASP A 35 4.16 6.43 -15.35
N THR A 36 4.89 5.44 -14.87
CA THR A 36 4.87 5.06 -13.44
C THR A 36 5.56 6.10 -12.54
N VAL A 37 6.54 6.85 -13.07
CA VAL A 37 7.19 7.92 -12.28
C VAL A 37 6.23 9.08 -12.10
N ALA A 38 5.52 9.50 -13.17
CA ALA A 38 4.48 10.51 -13.06
C ALA A 38 3.37 10.06 -12.10
N LEU A 39 2.99 8.78 -12.09
CA LEU A 39 1.99 8.25 -11.16
C LEU A 39 2.40 8.45 -9.71
N PHE A 40 3.66 8.16 -9.37
CA PHE A 40 4.17 8.34 -8.00
C PHE A 40 4.32 9.81 -7.62
N THR A 41 4.83 10.65 -8.53
CA THR A 41 4.95 12.10 -8.30
C THR A 41 3.58 12.74 -8.08
N ASN A 42 2.62 12.51 -8.98
CA ASN A 42 1.28 13.05 -8.88
C ASN A 42 0.54 12.56 -7.61
N LEU A 43 0.75 11.29 -7.23
CA LEU A 43 0.19 10.73 -6.01
C LEU A 43 0.75 11.44 -4.78
N GLN A 44 2.09 11.59 -4.71
CA GLN A 44 2.72 12.26 -3.58
C GLN A 44 2.29 13.73 -3.48
N GLU A 45 2.21 14.45 -4.60
CA GLU A 45 1.72 15.84 -4.63
C GLU A 45 0.30 15.94 -4.07
N LYS A 46 -0.64 15.11 -4.54
CA LYS A 46 -2.02 15.08 -4.04
C LYS A 46 -2.10 14.75 -2.55
N LEU A 47 -1.28 13.81 -2.08
CA LEU A 47 -1.21 13.46 -0.66
C LEU A 47 -0.67 14.64 0.16
N SER A 48 0.38 15.31 -0.32
CA SER A 48 0.96 16.48 0.34
C SER A 48 -0.01 17.67 0.37
N GLU A 49 -0.75 17.91 -0.71
CA GLU A 49 -1.83 18.91 -0.75
C GLU A 49 -2.94 18.60 0.28
N ARG A 50 -3.29 17.31 0.44
CA ARG A 50 -4.39 16.90 1.31
C ARG A 50 -4.02 16.85 2.80
N TYR A 51 -2.82 16.36 3.12
CA TYR A 51 -2.39 16.05 4.49
C TYR A 51 -1.26 16.95 5.01
N GLY A 52 -0.62 17.73 4.13
CA GLY A 52 0.47 18.64 4.46
C GLY A 52 1.87 18.03 4.26
N SER A 53 2.82 18.88 3.88
CA SER A 53 4.22 18.51 3.65
C SER A 53 4.98 18.06 4.92
N ASP A 54 4.47 18.43 6.10
CA ASP A 54 5.04 17.97 7.38
C ASP A 54 4.67 16.50 7.67
N VAL A 55 3.64 15.97 6.98
CA VAL A 55 3.13 14.61 7.15
C VAL A 55 3.62 13.69 6.02
N ILE A 56 3.65 14.21 4.79
CA ILE A 56 4.01 13.46 3.59
C ILE A 56 5.40 13.88 3.10
N ASN A 57 6.34 12.94 3.15
CA ASN A 57 7.69 13.12 2.62
C ASN A 57 7.66 13.38 1.10
N GLU A 58 8.64 14.13 0.62
CA GLU A 58 8.87 14.33 -0.81
C GLU A 58 9.19 13.00 -1.51
N PHE A 59 8.73 12.85 -2.75
CA PHE A 59 9.07 11.69 -3.56
C PHE A 59 10.44 11.88 -4.21
N ASN A 60 11.38 10.98 -3.92
CA ASN A 60 12.71 10.97 -4.51
C ASN A 60 13.08 9.56 -4.98
N THR A 61 13.43 9.44 -6.26
CA THR A 61 13.75 8.14 -6.91
C THR A 61 15.01 7.47 -6.37
N GLN A 62 15.84 8.18 -5.61
CA GLN A 62 17.05 7.62 -5.01
C GLN A 62 16.81 6.96 -3.63
N ASP A 63 15.65 7.19 -3.02
CA ASP A 63 15.36 6.74 -1.65
C ASP A 63 14.72 5.34 -1.59
N TRP A 64 14.61 4.67 -2.74
CA TRP A 64 14.10 3.31 -2.82
C TRP A 64 15.05 2.32 -2.15
N VAL A 65 14.48 1.45 -1.32
CA VAL A 65 15.21 0.37 -0.66
C VAL A 65 14.56 -0.98 -0.96
N PHE A 66 15.37 -2.04 -0.97
CA PHE A 66 14.82 -3.39 -1.02
C PHE A 66 14.18 -3.77 0.31
N ASN A 67 13.04 -4.47 0.21
CA ASN A 67 12.33 -5.05 1.33
C ASN A 67 12.15 -6.56 1.08
N ASN A 68 12.69 -7.37 1.99
CA ASN A 68 12.63 -8.82 1.94
C ASN A 68 11.92 -9.34 3.20
N ALA A 69 10.73 -9.92 3.04
CA ALA A 69 9.93 -10.42 4.16
C ALA A 69 8.96 -11.52 3.71
N GLY A 70 8.73 -12.52 4.57
CA GLY A 70 7.75 -13.57 4.30
C GLY A 70 8.00 -14.38 3.03
N GLY A 71 9.26 -14.45 2.54
CA GLY A 71 9.63 -15.09 1.27
C GLY A 71 9.50 -14.19 0.05
N ALA A 72 8.84 -13.04 0.17
CA ALA A 72 8.70 -12.07 -0.89
C ALA A 72 9.84 -11.03 -0.87
N MET A 73 10.08 -10.43 -2.03
CA MET A 73 11.03 -9.34 -2.25
C MET A 73 10.39 -8.28 -3.12
N GLY A 74 10.52 -7.03 -2.72
CA GLY A 74 10.15 -5.87 -3.51
C GLY A 74 11.01 -4.67 -3.17
N SER A 75 10.65 -3.53 -3.76
CA SER A 75 11.23 -2.23 -3.43
C SER A 75 10.17 -1.38 -2.76
N MET A 76 10.57 -0.54 -1.81
CA MET A 76 9.69 0.42 -1.16
C MET A 76 10.33 1.80 -0.99
N ILE A 77 9.47 2.81 -0.85
CA ILE A 77 9.81 4.15 -0.37
C ILE A 77 8.78 4.56 0.69
N ILE A 78 9.22 5.33 1.69
CA ILE A 78 8.40 5.77 2.82
C ILE A 78 7.90 7.20 2.59
N LEU A 79 6.58 7.35 2.47
CA LEU A 79 5.92 8.66 2.39
C LEU A 79 5.53 9.19 3.78
N HIS A 80 5.22 8.31 4.73
CA HIS A 80 4.94 8.68 6.11
C HIS A 80 5.34 7.55 7.06
N ALA A 81 5.85 7.91 8.23
CA ALA A 81 6.07 6.98 9.33
C ALA A 81 5.89 7.68 10.68
N SER A 82 5.05 7.11 11.54
CA SER A 82 4.86 7.50 12.93
C SER A 82 4.80 6.26 13.82
N ILE A 83 4.47 6.44 15.11
CA ILE A 83 4.33 5.31 16.05
C ILE A 83 3.11 4.44 15.70
N SER A 84 2.07 5.02 15.11
CA SER A 84 0.78 4.36 14.89
C SER A 84 0.41 4.17 13.42
N GLU A 85 1.04 4.89 12.50
CA GLU A 85 0.68 4.90 11.09
C GLU A 85 1.92 4.92 10.21
N TYR A 86 1.85 4.27 9.05
CA TYR A 86 2.85 4.38 8.01
C TYR A 86 2.16 4.39 6.64
N LEU A 87 2.76 5.10 5.69
CA LEU A 87 2.34 5.11 4.29
C LEU A 87 3.57 4.89 3.42
N ILE A 88 3.54 3.85 2.60
CA ILE A 88 4.64 3.47 1.71
C ILE A 88 4.11 3.24 0.30
N ILE A 89 4.97 3.48 -0.68
CA ILE A 89 4.80 2.89 -2.01
C ILE A 89 5.64 1.62 -2.02
N PHE A 90 5.01 0.49 -2.34
CA PHE A 90 5.67 -0.81 -2.46
C PHE A 90 5.37 -1.42 -3.82
N GLY A 91 6.38 -2.02 -4.45
CA GLY A 91 6.21 -2.71 -5.73
C GLY A 91 7.34 -3.67 -6.07
N THR A 92 7.20 -4.36 -7.19
CA THR A 92 8.24 -5.21 -7.76
C THR A 92 8.18 -5.11 -9.28
N ALA A 93 9.34 -4.99 -9.91
CA ALA A 93 9.48 -4.97 -11.38
C ALA A 93 9.71 -6.36 -11.97
N VAL A 94 9.75 -7.42 -11.14
CA VAL A 94 9.96 -8.81 -11.59
C VAL A 94 8.92 -9.81 -11.06
N GLY A 95 7.92 -9.33 -10.30
CA GLY A 95 6.96 -10.17 -9.59
C GLY A 95 7.48 -10.67 -8.23
N THR A 96 6.58 -11.08 -7.35
CA THR A 96 6.93 -11.67 -6.05
C THR A 96 5.78 -12.47 -5.44
N GLU A 97 6.10 -13.47 -4.64
CA GLU A 97 5.15 -14.32 -3.92
C GLU A 97 5.63 -14.52 -2.48
N GLY A 98 4.69 -14.61 -1.53
CA GLY A 98 5.03 -14.99 -0.18
C GLY A 98 3.87 -14.97 0.80
N HIS A 99 4.23 -14.96 2.07
CA HIS A 99 3.34 -14.84 3.21
C HIS A 99 3.14 -13.35 3.56
N THR A 100 1.89 -12.89 3.76
CA THR A 100 1.60 -11.48 4.07
C THR A 100 2.17 -11.00 5.41
N GLY A 101 2.42 -11.95 6.31
CA GLY A 101 2.76 -11.69 7.71
C GLY A 101 1.50 -11.72 8.58
N ILE A 102 1.71 -11.72 9.89
CA ILE A 102 0.66 -11.57 10.91
C ILE A 102 1.03 -10.29 11.67
N HIS A 103 0.20 -9.26 11.53
CA HIS A 103 0.50 -7.92 12.06
C HIS A 103 -0.47 -7.54 13.18
N PHE A 104 -0.01 -6.67 14.07
CA PHE A 104 -0.85 -6.04 15.11
C PHE A 104 -1.55 -4.76 14.62
N ALA A 105 -1.53 -4.52 13.32
CA ALA A 105 -2.14 -3.39 12.62
C ALA A 105 -3.07 -3.90 11.50
N ASP A 106 -3.96 -3.03 11.03
CA ASP A 106 -4.67 -3.21 9.78
C ASP A 106 -3.80 -2.69 8.63
N ASP A 107 -3.61 -3.51 7.61
CA ASP A 107 -2.89 -3.10 6.40
C ASP A 107 -3.88 -2.96 5.22
N TYR A 108 -3.80 -1.82 4.53
CA TYR A 108 -4.61 -1.54 3.35
C TYR A 108 -3.70 -1.40 2.13
N PHE A 109 -3.82 -2.33 1.18
CA PHE A 109 -3.05 -2.32 -0.05
C PHE A 109 -3.92 -1.79 -1.20
N THR A 110 -3.78 -0.50 -1.53
CA THR A 110 -4.41 0.06 -2.73
C THR A 110 -3.51 -0.15 -3.95
N ILE A 111 -4.02 -0.84 -4.97
CA ILE A 111 -3.21 -1.20 -6.14
C ILE A 111 -3.07 0.00 -7.08
N LEU A 112 -1.84 0.42 -7.33
CA LEU A 112 -1.53 1.52 -8.26
C LEU A 112 -1.49 1.04 -9.73
N LYS A 113 -0.84 -0.10 -9.96
CA LYS A 113 -0.63 -0.72 -11.28
C LYS A 113 -0.44 -2.23 -11.13
N GLY A 114 -0.81 -2.99 -12.16
CA GLY A 114 -0.72 -4.46 -12.18
C GLY A 114 -1.82 -5.14 -11.37
N GLU A 115 -1.57 -6.37 -10.93
CA GLU A 115 -2.54 -7.19 -10.19
C GLU A 115 -1.91 -7.83 -8.94
N GLN A 116 -2.74 -7.94 -7.89
CA GLN A 116 -2.42 -8.74 -6.71
C GLN A 116 -3.42 -9.91 -6.61
N TYR A 117 -2.90 -11.11 -6.34
CA TYR A 117 -3.72 -12.25 -5.96
C TYR A 117 -3.46 -12.62 -4.51
N ALA A 118 -4.49 -13.09 -3.82
CA ALA A 118 -4.37 -13.55 -2.44
C ALA A 118 -5.37 -14.67 -2.12
N ALA A 119 -4.98 -15.56 -1.22
CA ALA A 119 -5.84 -16.62 -0.73
C ALA A 119 -5.57 -16.91 0.76
N PHE A 120 -6.64 -17.14 1.51
CA PHE A 120 -6.52 -17.77 2.83
C PHE A 120 -6.14 -19.25 2.71
N PRO A 121 -5.59 -19.87 3.77
CA PRO A 121 -5.19 -21.28 3.75
C PRO A 121 -6.31 -22.26 3.35
N ASN A 122 -7.56 -21.92 3.63
CA ASN A 122 -8.77 -22.70 3.33
C ASN A 122 -9.58 -22.15 2.14
N GLN A 123 -9.00 -21.26 1.34
CA GLN A 123 -9.62 -20.68 0.16
C GLN A 123 -9.06 -21.32 -1.11
N PHE A 124 -9.93 -22.00 -1.88
CA PHE A 124 -9.52 -22.75 -3.08
C PHE A 124 -9.56 -21.93 -4.38
N GLU A 125 -10.14 -20.73 -4.34
CA GLU A 125 -10.20 -19.79 -5.47
C GLU A 125 -9.56 -18.47 -5.06
N ARG A 126 -8.59 -17.98 -5.84
CA ARG A 126 -7.85 -16.76 -5.48
C ARG A 126 -8.72 -15.51 -5.53
N SER A 127 -8.52 -14.62 -4.58
CA SER A 127 -9.00 -13.23 -4.68
C SER A 127 -8.12 -12.49 -5.69
N VAL A 128 -8.71 -11.56 -6.45
CA VAL A 128 -8.02 -10.75 -7.45
C VAL A 128 -8.27 -9.28 -7.18
N TYR A 129 -7.20 -8.48 -7.13
CA TYR A 129 -7.24 -7.03 -6.96
C TYR A 129 -6.47 -6.36 -8.10
N LYS A 130 -7.11 -5.43 -8.78
CA LYS A 130 -6.59 -4.66 -9.93
C LYS A 130 -6.35 -3.21 -9.54
N ALA A 131 -5.77 -2.43 -10.45
CA ALA A 131 -5.54 -1.00 -10.24
C ALA A 131 -6.80 -0.27 -9.73
N GLY A 132 -6.68 0.46 -8.62
CA GLY A 132 -7.76 1.14 -7.90
C GLY A 132 -8.45 0.29 -6.83
N ASP A 133 -8.34 -1.04 -6.84
CA ASP A 133 -8.86 -1.90 -5.79
C ASP A 133 -8.04 -1.74 -4.50
N GLN A 134 -8.67 -2.00 -3.36
CA GLN A 134 -8.03 -1.98 -2.04
C GLN A 134 -8.19 -3.35 -1.38
N HIS A 135 -7.08 -4.03 -1.14
CA HIS A 135 -7.03 -5.26 -0.38
C HIS A 135 -6.77 -4.93 1.09
N HIS A 136 -7.76 -5.21 1.94
CA HIS A 136 -7.64 -5.09 3.39
C HIS A 136 -7.12 -6.41 3.99
N MET A 137 -6.05 -6.31 4.77
CA MET A 137 -5.58 -7.35 5.67
C MET A 137 -5.90 -6.92 7.08
N ALA A 138 -6.90 -7.56 7.69
CA ALA A 138 -7.30 -7.24 9.04
C ALA A 138 -6.22 -7.65 10.04
N LYS A 139 -6.14 -6.92 11.15
CA LYS A 139 -5.23 -7.23 12.25
C LYS A 139 -5.31 -8.71 12.66
N GLY A 140 -4.15 -9.37 12.70
CA GLY A 140 -4.03 -10.79 13.07
C GLY A 140 -4.38 -11.79 11.97
N GLU A 141 -4.88 -11.33 10.81
CA GLU A 141 -5.09 -12.20 9.64
C GLU A 141 -3.81 -12.39 8.83
N PHE A 142 -3.81 -13.43 7.99
CA PHE A 142 -2.73 -13.73 7.08
C PHE A 142 -3.23 -14.45 5.83
N LYS A 143 -2.54 -14.25 4.71
CA LYS A 143 -2.79 -14.91 3.42
C LYS A 143 -1.48 -15.29 2.75
N GLN A 144 -1.56 -16.22 1.81
CA GLN A 144 -0.60 -16.26 0.71
C GLN A 144 -0.96 -15.12 -0.24
N TYR A 145 0.05 -14.44 -0.77
CA TYR A 145 -0.15 -13.45 -1.81
C TYR A 145 0.90 -13.58 -2.91
N VAL A 146 0.53 -13.10 -4.08
CA VAL A 146 1.45 -12.90 -5.20
C VAL A 146 1.12 -11.57 -5.85
N ARG A 147 2.16 -10.81 -6.20
CA ARG A 147 2.03 -9.64 -7.08
C ARG A 147 2.61 -10.02 -8.43
N TRP A 148 1.75 -9.98 -9.43
CA TRP A 148 2.11 -10.27 -10.81
C TRP A 148 2.12 -8.99 -11.62
N ILE A 149 3.09 -8.91 -12.50
CA ILE A 149 3.11 -7.93 -13.57
C ILE A 149 2.24 -8.54 -14.66
N SER A 150 1.11 -7.90 -14.97
CA SER A 150 0.32 -8.27 -16.14
C SER A 150 1.27 -8.35 -17.34
N SER A 151 1.29 -9.49 -18.03
CA SER A 151 2.09 -9.61 -19.25
C SER A 151 1.66 -8.53 -20.25
N PRO A 152 2.61 -7.92 -20.98
CA PRO A 152 2.30 -6.92 -22.01
C PRO A 152 1.37 -7.48 -23.09
#